data_AF-A0AAU5AUC4-F1
#
_entry.id   AF-A0AAU5AUC4-F1
#
_cell.length_a   1.000
_cell.length_b   1.000
_cell.length_c   1.000
_cell.angle_alpha   90.00
_cell.angle_beta   90.00
_cell.angle_gamma   90.00
#
_symmetry.space_group_name_H-M   'P 1'
#
loop_
_entity.id
_entity.type
_entity.pdbx_description
1 polymer ?
#
loop_
_entity_poly.entity_id
_entity_poly.type
_entity_poly.pdbx_seq_one_letter_code
_entity_poly.pdbx_strand_id
1 'polypeptide(L)'
;MEMPRNERSPEKPQILVVGQDGMALGGAGDEDSREIPVTEMVEQPAKVMRIGSMIKQLLEEVRAAPLDEASRARLKEIHRSSVKELEDGLAPELVEELERLSLPFTDDVTPSDAELRISQAQLVGWLEGLFHGIQTTLFAQQMAARAQLEQMRRALPPGVGDGTEEGQPGAGRVGGPYL
;
A
#
# COMPACT_ATOMS: atom_id res chain seq x y z
N MET A 1 -44.95 -32.53 -3.33
CA MET A 1 -44.26 -31.41 -4.00
C MET A 1 -44.82 -30.14 -3.37
N GLU A 2 -44.15 -29.60 -2.36
CA GLU A 2 -44.61 -28.42 -1.61
C GLU A 2 -43.45 -27.41 -1.63
N MET A 3 -43.67 -26.25 -2.23
CA MET A 3 -42.66 -25.20 -2.35
C MET A 3 -42.75 -24.25 -1.14
N PRO A 4 -41.62 -23.83 -0.53
CA PRO A 4 -41.66 -22.79 0.49
C PRO A 4 -41.82 -21.39 -0.14
N ARG A 5 -42.63 -20.55 0.52
CA ARG A 5 -42.87 -19.14 0.17
C ARG A 5 -41.61 -18.31 0.41
N ASN A 6 -41.30 -17.45 -0.55
CA ASN A 6 -40.24 -16.44 -0.47
C ASN A 6 -40.74 -15.23 0.33
N GLU A 7 -40.24 -15.03 1.55
CA GLU A 7 -40.45 -13.81 2.33
C GLU A 7 -39.40 -12.75 1.92
N ARG A 8 -39.79 -11.82 1.03
CA ARG A 8 -39.00 -10.60 0.79
C ARG A 8 -39.35 -9.57 1.86
N SER A 9 -38.39 -9.25 2.73
CA SER A 9 -38.44 -8.07 3.60
C SER A 9 -38.50 -6.78 2.76
N PRO A 10 -39.23 -5.74 3.20
CA PRO A 10 -39.32 -4.48 2.46
C PRO A 10 -38.03 -3.66 2.64
N GLU A 11 -37.36 -3.33 1.53
CA GLU A 11 -36.27 -2.35 1.50
C GLU A 11 -36.82 -0.98 1.93
N LYS A 12 -36.26 -0.42 3.01
CA LYS A 12 -36.52 0.96 3.41
C LYS A 12 -35.74 1.89 2.47
N PRO A 13 -36.37 2.94 1.92
CA PRO A 13 -35.66 3.90 1.07
C PRO A 13 -34.65 4.68 1.91
N GLN A 14 -33.36 4.56 1.56
CA GLN A 14 -32.32 5.41 2.12
C GLN A 14 -32.40 6.79 1.48
N ILE A 15 -32.73 7.79 2.28
CA ILE A 15 -32.83 9.18 1.84
C ILE A 15 -31.44 9.81 1.94
N LEU A 16 -30.84 10.06 0.79
CA LEU A 16 -29.57 10.79 0.67
C LEU A 16 -29.87 12.30 0.71
N VAL A 17 -29.53 12.97 1.82
CA VAL A 17 -29.62 14.42 1.94
C VAL A 17 -28.23 15.02 1.65
N VAL A 18 -28.11 15.76 0.55
CA VAL A 18 -26.87 16.45 0.16
C VAL A 18 -26.89 17.86 0.75
N GLY A 19 -25.93 18.16 1.63
CA GLY A 19 -25.68 19.51 2.15
C GLY A 19 -24.92 20.40 1.15
N GLN A 20 -24.99 21.71 1.36
CA GLN A 20 -24.46 22.75 0.46
C GLN A 20 -22.94 22.73 0.26
N ASP A 21 -22.21 21.91 1.03
CA ASP A 21 -20.75 21.79 0.99
C ASP A 21 -20.27 20.48 0.32
N GLY A 22 -21.17 19.70 -0.29
CA GLY A 22 -20.84 18.51 -1.09
C GLY A 22 -20.36 17.27 -0.29
N MET A 23 -20.34 17.34 1.03
CA MET A 23 -19.99 16.19 1.89
C MET A 23 -21.23 15.36 2.20
N ALA A 24 -21.26 14.11 1.72
CA ALA A 24 -22.23 13.10 2.16
C ALA A 24 -21.85 12.64 3.57
N LEU A 25 -22.50 13.18 4.60
CA LEU A 25 -22.47 12.60 5.94
C LEU A 25 -23.40 11.38 5.94
N GLY A 26 -22.85 10.25 5.51
CA GLY A 26 -23.45 8.93 5.73
C GLY A 26 -23.59 8.70 7.23
N GLY A 27 -24.79 8.30 7.65
CA GLY A 27 -25.14 8.08 9.05
C GLY A 27 -24.22 7.07 9.74
N ALA A 28 -24.11 7.23 11.06
CA ALA A 28 -23.37 6.37 11.97
C ALA A 28 -23.52 4.87 11.65
N GLY A 29 -22.46 4.30 11.11
CA GLY A 29 -22.26 2.87 10.88
C GLY A 29 -20.77 2.61 10.76
N ASP A 30 -20.23 1.86 11.71
CA ASP A 30 -18.84 1.37 11.84
C ASP A 30 -17.70 2.36 11.57
N GLU A 31 -17.22 3.00 12.64
CA GLU A 31 -15.88 3.60 12.69
C GLU A 31 -14.74 2.55 12.77
N ASP A 32 -15.04 1.25 12.77
CA ASP A 32 -14.09 0.16 13.00
C ASP A 32 -13.56 -0.51 11.70
N SER A 33 -13.78 0.11 10.53
CA SER A 33 -13.27 -0.40 9.25
C SER A 33 -12.78 0.72 8.35
N ARG A 34 -12.04 1.68 8.93
CA ARG A 34 -11.08 2.42 8.11
C ARG A 34 -10.03 1.41 7.65
N GLU A 35 -10.16 0.91 6.43
CA GLU A 35 -9.10 0.13 5.78
C GLU A 35 -7.79 0.93 5.91
N ILE A 36 -6.86 0.40 6.72
CA ILE A 36 -5.56 1.04 6.94
C ILE A 36 -4.92 1.18 5.57
N PRO A 37 -4.50 2.39 5.16
CA PRO A 37 -3.84 2.57 3.88
C PRO A 37 -2.69 1.58 3.76
N VAL A 38 -2.58 0.90 2.61
CA VAL A 38 -1.57 -0.15 2.39
C VAL A 38 -0.14 0.36 2.64
N THR A 39 0.07 1.66 2.54
CA THR A 39 1.32 2.36 2.85
C THR A 39 1.65 2.43 4.36
N GLU A 40 0.63 2.39 5.22
CA GLU A 40 0.76 2.40 6.68
C GLU A 40 0.92 0.98 7.24
N MET A 41 0.65 -0.06 6.44
CA MET A 41 0.86 -1.45 6.84
C MET A 41 2.34 -1.80 7.04
N VAL A 42 3.27 -1.01 6.50
CA VAL A 42 4.72 -1.20 6.68
C VAL A 42 5.30 -0.01 7.43
N GLU A 43 5.42 -0.15 8.74
CA GLU A 43 5.91 0.90 9.63
C GLU A 43 7.38 1.26 9.37
N GLN A 44 8.20 0.26 9.01
CA GLN A 44 9.64 0.44 8.76
C GLN A 44 10.08 -0.10 7.40
N PRO A 45 9.73 0.57 6.27
CA PRO A 45 9.98 0.05 4.93
C PRO A 45 11.47 -0.27 4.67
N ALA A 46 12.37 0.61 5.12
CA ALA A 46 13.81 0.42 4.94
C ALA A 46 14.37 -0.78 5.74
N LYS A 47 13.79 -1.10 6.90
CA LYS A 47 14.17 -2.26 7.71
C LYS A 47 13.71 -3.54 7.01
N VAL A 48 12.44 -3.60 6.63
CA VAL A 48 11.82 -4.75 5.94
C VAL A 48 12.53 -5.06 4.61
N MET A 49 12.84 -4.04 3.80
CA MET A 49 13.57 -4.23 2.53
C MET A 49 14.98 -4.80 2.74
N ARG A 50 15.69 -4.34 3.78
CA ARG A 50 17.04 -4.82 4.09
C ARG A 50 17.02 -6.29 4.50
N ILE A 51 16.07 -6.67 5.36
CA ILE A 51 15.89 -8.06 5.79
C ILE A 51 15.47 -8.94 4.62
N GLY A 52 14.50 -8.50 3.81
CA GLY A 52 14.06 -9.23 2.62
C GLY A 52 15.21 -9.50 1.64
N SER A 53 16.06 -8.49 1.38
CA SER A 53 17.24 -8.64 0.52
C SER A 53 18.26 -9.61 1.11
N MET A 54 18.47 -9.59 2.42
CA MET A 54 19.33 -10.53 3.12
C MET A 54 18.80 -11.97 2.98
N ILE A 55 17.51 -12.20 3.24
CA ILE A 55 16.90 -13.54 3.11
C ILE A 55 17.01 -14.04 1.67
N LYS A 56 16.79 -13.16 0.69
CA LYS A 56 16.94 -13.50 -0.74
C LYS A 56 18.36 -13.95 -1.07
N GLN A 57 19.39 -13.24 -0.59
CA GLN A 57 20.78 -13.64 -0.79
C GLN A 57 21.06 -15.00 -0.13
N LEU A 58 20.58 -15.23 1.09
CA LEU A 58 20.75 -16.52 1.76
C LEU A 58 20.09 -17.66 0.98
N LEU A 59 18.90 -17.42 0.43
CA LEU A 59 18.19 -18.40 -0.39
C LEU A 59 18.99 -18.77 -1.65
N GLU A 60 19.64 -17.78 -2.27
CA GLU A 60 20.54 -18.01 -3.41
C GLU A 60 21.74 -18.87 -3.00
N GLU A 61 22.35 -18.63 -1.84
CA GLU A 61 23.45 -19.45 -1.31
C GLU A 61 23.02 -20.91 -1.07
N VAL A 62 21.85 -21.15 -0.44
CA VAL A 62 21.33 -22.52 -0.21
C VAL A 62 21.02 -23.24 -1.53
N ARG A 63 20.74 -22.49 -2.61
CA ARG A 63 20.53 -23.07 -3.94
C ARG A 63 21.84 -23.33 -4.69
N ALA A 64 22.90 -22.61 -4.37
CA ALA A 64 24.18 -22.70 -5.07
C ALA A 64 24.98 -23.95 -4.69
N ALA A 65 24.95 -24.36 -3.43
CA ALA A 65 25.69 -25.53 -2.95
C ALA A 65 25.01 -26.22 -1.75
N PRO A 66 25.25 -27.53 -1.55
CA PRO A 66 24.79 -28.23 -0.35
C PRO A 66 25.43 -27.66 0.92
N LEU A 67 24.67 -27.63 2.01
CA LEU A 67 25.13 -27.13 3.30
C LEU A 67 25.55 -28.25 4.25
N ASP A 68 26.48 -27.94 5.14
CA ASP A 68 26.76 -28.79 6.29
C ASP A 68 25.75 -28.54 7.42
N GLU A 69 25.74 -29.45 8.40
CA GLU A 69 24.83 -29.40 9.55
C GLU A 69 24.96 -28.09 10.35
N ALA A 70 26.18 -27.60 10.55
CA ALA A 70 26.45 -26.38 11.30
C ALA A 70 25.90 -25.12 10.59
N SER A 71 26.06 -25.05 9.26
CA SER A 71 25.52 -23.96 8.45
C SER A 71 24.00 -23.98 8.42
N ARG A 72 23.38 -25.16 8.37
CA ARG A 72 21.93 -25.30 8.47
C ARG A 72 21.37 -24.86 9.82
N ALA A 73 22.01 -25.27 10.91
CA ALA A 73 21.64 -24.83 12.25
C ALA A 73 21.75 -23.31 12.39
N ARG A 74 22.79 -22.71 11.81
CA ARG A 74 22.94 -21.24 11.75
C ARG A 74 21.83 -20.58 10.94
N LEU A 75 21.47 -21.13 9.77
CA LEU A 75 20.39 -20.59 8.94
C LEU A 75 19.02 -20.68 9.59
N LYS A 76 18.75 -21.73 10.36
CA LYS A 76 17.55 -21.85 11.19
C LYS A 76 17.42 -20.67 12.15
N GLU A 77 18.49 -20.35 12.89
CA GLU A 77 18.48 -19.20 13.80
C GLU A 77 18.37 -17.87 13.07
N ILE A 78 19.06 -17.71 11.92
CA ILE A 78 18.92 -16.50 11.09
C ILE A 78 17.48 -16.34 10.61
N HIS A 79 16.83 -17.41 10.15
CA HIS A 79 15.44 -17.38 9.73
C HIS A 79 14.53 -16.92 10.89
N ARG A 80 14.66 -17.53 12.07
CA ARG A 80 13.88 -17.17 13.26
C ARG A 80 14.09 -15.71 13.67
N SER A 81 15.33 -15.24 13.67
CA SER A 81 15.64 -13.84 13.98
C SER A 81 15.09 -12.89 12.90
N SER A 82 15.14 -13.29 11.64
CA SER A 82 14.65 -12.45 10.53
C SER A 82 13.13 -12.28 10.59
N VAL A 83 12.39 -13.32 10.93
CA VAL A 83 10.92 -13.25 11.13
C VAL A 83 10.59 -12.23 12.23
N LYS A 84 11.23 -12.33 13.40
CA LYS A 84 11.04 -11.35 14.49
C LYS A 84 11.36 -9.92 14.08
N GLU A 85 12.48 -9.73 13.38
CA GLU A 85 12.89 -8.40 12.92
C GLU A 85 11.95 -7.83 11.84
N LEU A 86 11.27 -8.69 11.07
CA LEU A 86 10.20 -8.30 10.16
C LEU A 86 8.95 -7.91 10.94
N GLU A 87 8.55 -8.69 11.94
CA GLU A 87 7.38 -8.38 12.79
C GLU A 87 7.48 -6.97 13.41
N ASP A 88 8.65 -6.60 13.92
CA ASP A 88 8.93 -5.25 14.44
C ASP A 88 8.76 -4.11 13.42
N GLY A 89 8.77 -4.42 12.13
CA GLY A 89 8.70 -3.44 11.03
C GLY A 89 7.36 -3.41 10.30
N LEU A 90 6.39 -4.23 10.73
CA LEU A 90 5.11 -4.45 10.08
C LEU A 90 3.97 -4.07 11.02
N ALA A 91 2.85 -3.61 10.46
CA ALA A 91 1.62 -3.38 11.20
C ALA A 91 1.04 -4.70 11.74
N PRO A 92 0.23 -4.66 12.83
CA PRO A 92 -0.30 -5.85 13.49
C PRO A 92 -1.00 -6.82 12.53
N GLU A 93 -1.74 -6.33 11.55
CA GLU A 93 -2.46 -7.15 10.58
C GLU A 93 -1.53 -7.99 9.70
N LEU A 94 -0.38 -7.41 9.30
CA LEU A 94 0.65 -8.13 8.53
C LEU A 94 1.48 -9.06 9.42
N VAL A 95 1.67 -8.72 10.70
CA VAL A 95 2.29 -9.62 11.67
C VAL A 95 1.45 -10.88 11.81
N GLU A 96 0.14 -10.74 12.04
CA GLU A 96 -0.76 -11.89 12.14
C GLU A 96 -0.80 -12.71 10.84
N GLU A 97 -0.73 -12.06 9.67
CA GLU A 97 -0.62 -12.76 8.39
C GLU A 97 0.68 -13.54 8.26
N LEU A 98 1.80 -12.91 8.60
CA LEU A 98 3.12 -13.52 8.59
C LEU A 98 3.15 -14.75 9.49
N GLU A 99 2.69 -14.64 10.74
CA GLU A 99 2.64 -15.75 11.70
C GLU A 99 1.79 -16.93 11.23
N ARG A 100 0.65 -16.66 10.57
CA ARG A 100 -0.20 -17.72 9.99
C ARG A 100 0.48 -18.47 8.85
N LEU A 101 1.34 -17.80 8.10
CA LEU A 101 2.01 -18.37 6.93
C LEU A 101 3.35 -19.01 7.27
N SER A 102 4.14 -18.39 8.17
CA SER A 102 5.47 -18.87 8.54
C SER A 102 5.39 -19.83 9.72
N LEU A 103 5.32 -21.14 9.44
CA LEU A 103 5.46 -22.13 10.50
C LEU A 103 6.92 -22.17 11.01
N PRO A 104 7.16 -22.04 12.32
CA PRO A 104 8.50 -22.13 12.88
C PRO A 104 9.06 -23.56 12.78
N PHE A 105 10.38 -23.66 12.62
CA PHE A 105 11.08 -24.94 12.72
C PHE A 105 11.01 -25.50 14.14
N THR A 106 10.97 -26.83 14.27
CA THR A 106 11.05 -27.52 15.58
C THR A 106 12.42 -27.32 16.22
N ASP A 107 12.48 -26.91 17.49
CA ASP A 107 13.72 -26.49 18.16
C ASP A 107 14.80 -27.58 18.26
N ASP A 108 14.40 -28.84 18.35
CA ASP A 108 15.23 -30.02 18.61
C ASP A 108 15.87 -30.64 17.36
N VAL A 109 15.45 -30.22 16.16
CA VAL A 109 15.94 -30.78 14.89
C VAL A 109 16.53 -29.68 14.01
N THR A 110 17.67 -29.98 13.38
CA THR A 110 18.20 -29.14 12.31
C THR A 110 17.39 -29.44 11.04
N PRO A 111 16.76 -28.42 10.41
CA PRO A 111 16.02 -28.62 9.17
C PRO A 111 16.96 -29.10 8.06
N SER A 112 16.42 -29.72 7.03
CA SER A 112 17.15 -30.06 5.81
C SER A 112 17.41 -28.84 4.91
N ASP A 113 18.34 -28.94 3.97
CA ASP A 113 18.57 -27.92 2.93
C ASP A 113 17.27 -27.58 2.18
N ALA A 114 16.41 -28.58 1.94
CA ALA A 114 15.16 -28.41 1.24
C ALA A 114 14.14 -27.61 2.06
N GLU A 115 14.01 -27.91 3.35
CA GLU A 115 13.14 -27.16 4.26
C GLU A 115 13.59 -25.71 4.37
N LEU A 116 14.90 -25.45 4.53
CA LEU A 116 15.45 -24.10 4.56
C LEU A 116 15.14 -23.32 3.27
N ARG A 117 15.28 -23.96 2.10
CA ARG A 117 14.94 -23.34 0.81
C ARG A 117 13.47 -22.97 0.71
N ILE A 118 12.57 -23.86 1.11
CA ILE A 118 11.12 -23.60 1.06
C ILE A 118 10.75 -22.46 2.00
N SER A 119 11.18 -22.51 3.27
CA SER A 119 10.84 -21.48 4.25
C SER A 119 11.40 -20.10 3.87
N GLN A 120 12.61 -20.02 3.33
CA GLN A 120 13.16 -18.74 2.85
C GLN A 120 12.46 -18.25 1.58
N ALA A 121 12.17 -19.14 0.62
CA ALA A 121 11.44 -18.78 -0.59
C ALA A 121 10.02 -18.26 -0.28
N GLN A 122 9.36 -18.85 0.72
CA GLN A 122 8.06 -18.38 1.20
C GLN A 122 8.14 -16.94 1.70
N LEU A 123 9.11 -16.62 2.58
CA LEU A 123 9.30 -15.26 3.08
C LEU A 123 9.63 -14.26 1.96
N VAL A 124 10.54 -14.63 1.05
CA VAL A 124 10.92 -13.76 -0.07
C VAL A 124 9.71 -13.49 -0.96
N GLY A 125 8.96 -14.53 -1.35
CA GLY A 125 7.79 -14.38 -2.21
C GLY A 125 6.69 -13.55 -1.56
N TRP A 126 6.44 -13.75 -0.27
CA TRP A 126 5.47 -12.94 0.48
C TRP A 126 5.88 -11.47 0.55
N LEU A 127 7.15 -11.18 0.87
CA LEU A 127 7.68 -9.82 0.89
C LEU A 127 7.64 -9.15 -0.48
N GLU A 128 8.00 -9.86 -1.54
CA GLU A 128 7.91 -9.34 -2.92
C GLU A 128 6.45 -9.01 -3.29
N GLY A 129 5.50 -9.86 -2.90
CA GLY A 129 4.06 -9.61 -3.06
C GLY A 129 3.58 -8.38 -2.30
N LEU A 130 3.98 -8.23 -1.03
CA LEU A 130 3.66 -7.08 -0.18
C LEU A 130 4.13 -5.77 -0.81
N PHE A 131 5.41 -5.69 -1.20
CA PHE A 131 5.95 -4.48 -1.82
C PHE A 131 5.33 -4.17 -3.17
N HIS A 132 5.00 -5.19 -3.97
CA HIS A 132 4.30 -5.01 -5.23
C HIS A 132 2.87 -4.46 -5.01
N GLY A 133 2.16 -4.95 -3.98
CA GLY A 133 0.84 -4.44 -3.59
C GLY A 133 0.89 -2.97 -3.19
N ILE A 134 1.85 -2.58 -2.34
CA ILE A 134 2.07 -1.19 -1.92
C ILE A 134 2.34 -0.28 -3.14
N GLN A 135 3.23 -0.70 -4.04
CA GLN A 135 3.57 0.06 -5.25
C GLN A 135 2.36 0.24 -6.17
N THR A 136 1.56 -0.82 -6.34
CA THR A 136 0.36 -0.80 -7.18
C THR A 136 -0.67 0.19 -6.65
N THR A 137 -0.93 0.15 -5.34
CA THR A 137 -1.85 1.08 -4.67
C THR A 137 -1.36 2.52 -4.74
N LEU A 138 -0.07 2.77 -4.48
CA LEU A 138 0.52 4.10 -4.60
C LEU A 138 0.44 4.66 -6.02
N PHE A 139 0.72 3.83 -7.03
CA PHE A 139 0.60 4.24 -8.42
C PHE A 139 -0.85 4.58 -8.78
N ALA A 140 -1.82 3.75 -8.37
CA ALA A 140 -3.24 4.00 -8.59
C ALA A 140 -3.69 5.32 -7.94
N GLN A 141 -3.27 5.58 -6.70
CA GLN A 141 -3.56 6.84 -6.00
C GLN A 141 -2.99 8.06 -6.75
N GLN A 142 -1.73 7.98 -7.21
CA GLN A 142 -1.12 9.06 -7.99
C GLN A 142 -1.85 9.32 -9.31
N MET A 143 -2.28 8.27 -10.00
CA MET A 143 -3.04 8.40 -11.25
C MET A 143 -4.42 9.02 -11.02
N ALA A 144 -5.14 8.59 -9.97
CA ALA A 144 -6.42 9.18 -9.58
C ALA A 144 -6.27 10.67 -9.22
N ALA A 145 -5.26 11.03 -8.43
CA ALA A 145 -4.97 12.41 -8.08
C ALA A 145 -4.67 13.29 -9.31
N ARG A 146 -3.88 12.77 -10.27
CA ARG A 146 -3.60 13.47 -11.54
C ARG A 146 -4.87 13.69 -12.35
N ALA A 147 -5.72 12.67 -12.49
CA ALA A 147 -6.98 12.78 -13.22
C ALA A 147 -7.94 13.80 -12.58
N GLN A 148 -8.01 13.84 -11.24
CA GLN A 148 -8.79 14.85 -10.51
C GLN A 148 -8.29 16.27 -10.78
N LEU A 149 -6.97 16.49 -10.75
CA LEU A 149 -6.38 17.81 -11.07
C LEU A 149 -6.63 18.24 -12.51
N GLU A 150 -6.56 17.31 -13.48
CA GLU A 150 -6.88 17.58 -14.88
C GLU A 150 -8.37 17.93 -15.06
N GLN A 151 -9.27 17.25 -14.37
CA GLN A 151 -10.70 17.58 -14.35
C GLN A 151 -10.94 18.97 -13.77
N MET A 152 -10.30 19.32 -12.64
CA MET A 152 -10.39 20.65 -12.05
C MET A 152 -9.86 21.74 -12.99
N ARG A 153 -8.74 21.50 -13.67
CA ARG A 153 -8.19 22.40 -14.70
C ARG A 153 -9.16 22.61 -15.86
N ARG A 154 -9.84 21.55 -16.29
CA ARG A 154 -10.84 21.62 -17.37
C ARG A 154 -12.15 22.29 -16.93
N ALA A 155 -12.50 22.19 -15.66
CA ALA A 155 -13.65 22.85 -15.05
C ALA A 155 -13.40 24.34 -14.74
N LEU A 156 -12.15 24.79 -14.76
CA LEU A 156 -11.81 26.20 -14.59
C LEU A 156 -12.12 26.97 -15.90
N PRO A 157 -12.93 28.04 -15.85
CA PRO A 157 -13.29 28.79 -17.05
C PRO A 157 -12.05 29.33 -17.77
N PRO A 158 -11.99 29.29 -19.11
CA PRO A 158 -10.96 29.98 -19.84
C PRO A 158 -11.16 31.49 -19.68
N GLY A 159 -10.34 32.15 -18.84
CA GLY A 159 -10.27 33.60 -18.84
C GLY A 159 -9.91 34.26 -17.52
N VAL A 160 -8.61 34.49 -17.31
CA VAL A 160 -8.06 35.83 -17.00
C VAL A 160 -6.66 35.89 -17.62
N GLY A 161 -6.60 36.02 -18.95
CA GLY A 161 -5.36 36.16 -19.69
C GLY A 161 -5.67 36.53 -21.14
N ASP A 162 -5.42 37.80 -21.46
CA ASP A 162 -5.42 38.43 -22.78
C ASP A 162 -6.73 38.43 -23.58
N GLY A 163 -7.41 39.59 -23.57
CA GLY A 163 -8.58 39.80 -24.41
C GLY A 163 -9.36 41.09 -24.19
N THR A 164 -8.69 42.22 -23.94
CA THR A 164 -9.27 43.54 -24.20
C THR A 164 -8.26 44.36 -25.00
N GLU A 165 -8.12 44.00 -26.28
CA GLU A 165 -7.99 45.01 -27.33
C GLU A 165 -9.41 45.52 -27.62
N GLU A 166 -9.71 46.75 -27.20
CA GLU A 166 -10.58 47.72 -27.89
C GLU A 166 -10.88 48.90 -26.92
N GLY A 167 -10.34 50.09 -27.21
CA GLY A 167 -10.83 51.31 -26.53
C GLY A 167 -9.94 52.55 -26.36
N GLN A 168 -9.41 53.10 -27.47
CA GLN A 168 -9.27 54.56 -27.72
C GLN A 168 -8.00 55.33 -27.24
N PRO A 169 -7.51 56.32 -28.05
CA PRO A 169 -6.23 57.01 -27.84
C PRO A 169 -6.41 58.28 -27.01
N GLY A 170 -5.58 58.44 -25.98
CA GLY A 170 -5.52 59.65 -25.16
C GLY A 170 -4.07 60.01 -24.85
N ALA A 171 -3.58 61.05 -25.52
CA ALA A 171 -2.25 61.61 -25.34
C ALA A 171 -1.97 62.03 -23.89
N GLY A 172 -0.78 61.76 -23.36
CA GLY A 172 -0.41 62.29 -22.05
C GLY A 172 0.95 61.87 -21.46
N ARG A 173 2.02 62.51 -21.95
CA ARG A 173 3.24 62.92 -21.19
C ARG A 173 4.29 61.87 -20.80
N VAL A 174 5.36 61.89 -21.61
CA VAL A 174 6.79 62.06 -21.28
C VAL A 174 7.15 62.14 -19.78
N GLY A 175 7.99 61.21 -19.32
CA GLY A 175 8.79 61.29 -18.09
C GLY A 175 9.85 60.20 -18.07
N GLY A 176 11.13 60.57 -18.25
CA GLY A 176 12.26 59.67 -18.53
C GLY A 176 12.83 58.87 -17.34
N PRO A 177 13.94 58.13 -17.58
CA PRO A 177 14.46 57.13 -16.66
C PRO A 177 15.45 57.73 -15.65
N TYR A 178 15.48 57.19 -14.44
CA TYR A 178 16.64 57.29 -13.57
C TYR A 178 17.11 55.89 -13.18
N LEU A 179 18.44 55.83 -13.11
CA LEU A 179 19.38 54.74 -12.89
C LEU A 179 19.05 53.85 -11.68
#